data_AF-A0AA38HXV7-F1
#
_entry.id   AF-A0AA38HXV7-F1
#
_cell.length_a   1.000
_cell.length_b   1.000
_cell.length_c   1.000
_cell.angle_alpha   90.00
_cell.angle_beta   90.00
_cell.angle_gamma   90.00
#
_symmetry.space_group_name_H-M   'P 1'
#
loop_
_entity.id
_entity.type
_entity.pdbx_description
1 polymer ?
#
loop_
_entity_poly.entity_id
_entity_poly.type
_entity_poly.pdbx_seq_one_letter_code
_entity_poly.pdbx_strand_id
1 'polypeptide(L)'
;MVFGMSEKAAGIKFRLGEHEISLDRDVDYLGMVLNREVRLRHIFGRVVKALSVLLPNIKGPRASKRRVMCNAIQANVMYGAEIWVGAIKTRMCKEMLSSTQWQMALRVCSAYCTVSEKALQVVAGQIAIHLLTLERENIQKEKRRSWRDNIEIRGKKANDKYMANRVT
;
A
#
# COMPACT_ATOMS: atom_id res chain seq x y z
N MET A 1 -15.71 10.56 -10.11
CA MET A 1 -14.69 11.63 -10.25
C MET A 1 -13.48 11.05 -10.94
N VAL A 2 -13.35 11.32 -12.24
CA VAL A 2 -12.24 10.87 -13.08
C VAL A 2 -11.14 11.93 -12.97
N PHE A 3 -10.07 11.65 -12.23
CA PHE A 3 -8.90 12.55 -12.18
C PHE A 3 -8.09 12.38 -13.47
N GLY A 4 -8.51 13.07 -14.52
CA GLY A 4 -7.78 13.18 -15.78
C GLY A 4 -6.72 14.28 -15.73
N MET A 5 -5.47 13.96 -15.36
CA MET A 5 -4.32 14.83 -15.67
C MET A 5 -3.74 14.49 -17.05
N SER A 6 -4.42 14.78 -18.16
CA SER A 6 -3.97 14.35 -19.50
C SER A 6 -2.50 14.72 -19.77
N GLU A 7 -1.76 13.80 -20.42
CA GLU A 7 -0.52 13.91 -21.24
C GLU A 7 0.63 14.88 -20.91
N LYS A 8 0.50 15.87 -20.03
CA LYS A 8 1.38 17.04 -19.92
C LYS A 8 2.54 16.91 -18.93
N ALA A 9 2.72 15.76 -18.28
CA ALA A 9 3.75 15.57 -17.26
C ALA A 9 5.01 14.81 -17.74
N ALA A 10 5.02 14.31 -18.98
CA ALA A 10 6.21 13.70 -19.55
C ALA A 10 7.23 14.82 -19.88
N GLY A 11 8.26 14.97 -19.04
CA GLY A 11 9.33 15.94 -19.25
C GLY A 11 9.56 16.95 -18.12
N ILE A 12 8.78 16.91 -17.04
CA ILE A 12 9.03 17.76 -15.87
C ILE A 12 10.18 17.13 -15.07
N LYS A 13 11.32 17.82 -15.04
CA LYS A 13 12.45 17.51 -14.18
C LYS A 13 12.37 18.40 -12.96
N PHE A 14 12.38 17.82 -11.76
CA PHE A 14 12.46 18.60 -10.53
C PHE A 14 13.68 18.15 -9.72
N ARG A 15 14.37 19.15 -9.17
CA ARG A 15 15.58 18.93 -8.37
C ARG A 15 15.18 18.78 -6.91
N LEU A 16 15.39 17.59 -6.36
CA LEU A 16 15.19 17.31 -4.94
C LEU A 16 16.57 17.18 -4.30
N GLY A 17 17.03 18.23 -3.61
CA GLY A 17 18.40 18.31 -3.12
C GLY A 17 19.41 18.33 -4.27
N GLU A 18 20.28 17.32 -4.34
CA GLU A 18 21.27 17.16 -5.42
C GLU A 18 20.80 16.26 -6.58
N HIS A 19 19.63 15.62 -6.46
CA HIS A 19 19.15 14.69 -7.47
C HIS A 19 18.11 15.33 -8.39
N GLU A 20 18.36 15.28 -9.69
CA GLU A 20 17.41 15.67 -10.72
C GLU A 20 16.51 14.46 -11.05
N ILE A 21 15.25 14.53 -10.64
CA ILE A 21 14.28 13.47 -10.86
C ILE A 21 13.49 13.81 -12.12
N SER A 22 13.60 12.96 -13.14
CA SER A 22 12.72 12.98 -14.31
C SER A 22 11.44 12.20 -14.00
N LEU A 23 10.28 12.82 -14.22
CA LEU A 23 9.01 12.10 -14.14
C LEU A 23 8.91 11.07 -15.28
N ASP A 24 9.05 9.80 -14.91
CA ASP A 24 8.73 8.66 -15.78
C ASP A 24 7.28 8.21 -15.55
N ARG A 25 6.69 7.48 -16.52
CA ARG A 25 5.31 6.96 -16.44
C ARG A 25 5.16 5.90 -15.34
N ASP A 26 6.26 5.19 -15.04
CA ASP A 26 6.36 4.13 -14.05
C ASP A 26 7.45 4.48 -13.02
N VAL A 27 7.14 4.35 -11.73
CA VAL A 27 8.10 4.60 -10.64
C VAL A 27 8.23 3.36 -9.78
N ASP A 28 9.47 2.87 -9.62
CA ASP A 28 9.79 1.82 -8.67
C ASP A 28 9.82 2.39 -7.25
N TYR A 29 8.88 1.94 -6.41
CA TYR A 29 8.77 2.35 -5.02
C TYR A 29 8.79 1.12 -4.12
N LEU A 30 9.92 0.92 -3.43
CA LEU A 30 10.11 -0.16 -2.46
C LEU A 30 9.76 -1.57 -3.01
N GLY A 31 10.10 -1.81 -4.28
CA GLY A 31 9.80 -3.08 -4.98
C GLY A 31 8.42 -3.17 -5.63
N MET A 32 7.66 -2.06 -5.64
CA MET A 32 6.38 -1.92 -6.34
C MET A 32 6.52 -0.98 -7.54
N VAL A 33 6.07 -1.41 -8.71
CA VAL A 33 6.00 -0.55 -9.90
C VAL A 33 4.70 0.27 -9.85
N LEU A 34 4.79 1.57 -9.57
CA LEU A 34 3.67 2.49 -9.55
C LEU A 34 3.52 3.14 -10.93
N ASN A 35 2.52 2.69 -11.70
CA ASN A 35 2.08 3.38 -12.91
C ASN A 35 0.87 4.27 -12.59
N ARG A 36 0.74 5.39 -13.30
CA ARG A 36 -0.42 6.28 -13.30
C ARG A 36 -1.75 5.54 -13.49
N GLU A 37 -1.79 4.56 -14.38
CA GLU A 37 -2.83 3.56 -14.40
C GLU A 37 -2.43 2.50 -13.39
N VAL A 38 -2.86 2.62 -12.14
CA VAL A 38 -2.52 1.67 -11.06
C VAL A 38 -3.10 0.28 -11.39
N ARG A 39 -2.48 -0.44 -12.33
CA ARG A 39 -2.77 -1.81 -12.68
C ARG A 39 -2.04 -2.66 -11.67
N LEU A 40 -2.71 -2.94 -10.55
CA LEU A 40 -2.23 -3.77 -9.45
C LEU A 40 -1.59 -5.09 -9.93
N ARG A 41 -1.95 -5.58 -11.12
CA ARG A 41 -1.48 -6.83 -11.74
C ARG A 41 0.04 -6.96 -11.79
N HIS A 42 0.76 -5.88 -12.09
CA HIS A 42 2.22 -5.93 -12.23
C HIS A 42 2.96 -5.82 -10.90
N ILE A 43 2.35 -5.16 -9.91
CA ILE A 43 2.97 -4.88 -8.60
C ILE A 43 3.29 -6.18 -7.87
N PHE A 44 2.37 -7.14 -7.91
CA PHE A 44 2.49 -8.35 -7.10
C PHE A 44 3.06 -9.57 -7.84
N GLY A 45 2.95 -9.59 -9.17
CA GLY A 45 3.32 -10.77 -9.95
C GLY A 45 4.78 -11.18 -9.78
N ARG A 46 5.71 -10.21 -9.73
CA ARG A 46 7.15 -10.46 -9.50
C ARG A 46 7.42 -11.07 -8.13
N VAL A 47 6.80 -10.52 -7.10
CA VAL A 47 7.03 -10.91 -5.71
C VAL A 47 6.43 -12.29 -5.40
N VAL A 48 5.21 -12.56 -5.88
CA VAL A 48 4.57 -13.87 -5.76
C VAL A 48 5.32 -14.96 -6.53
N LYS A 49 5.87 -14.61 -7.71
CA LYS A 49 6.71 -15.53 -8.48
C LYS A 49 8.01 -15.86 -7.73
N ALA A 50 8.69 -14.85 -7.18
CA ALA A 50 9.88 -15.07 -6.35
C ALA A 50 9.59 -15.94 -5.12
N LEU A 51 8.47 -15.69 -4.43
CA LEU A 51 8.01 -16.55 -3.33
C LEU A 51 7.79 -18.00 -3.74
N SER A 52 7.22 -18.23 -4.93
CA SER A 52 6.95 -19.58 -5.40
C SER A 52 8.24 -20.37 -5.66
N VAL A 53 9.33 -19.69 -6.02
CA VAL A 53 10.67 -20.29 -6.17
C VAL A 53 11.30 -20.56 -4.80
N LEU A 54 11.21 -19.60 -3.87
CA LEU A 54 11.83 -19.70 -2.54
C LEU A 54 11.10 -20.64 -1.57
N LEU A 55 9.79 -20.82 -1.75
CA LEU A 55 8.92 -21.60 -0.87
C LEU A 55 8.27 -22.78 -1.62
N PRO A 56 9.06 -23.78 -2.05
CA PRO A 56 8.51 -24.98 -2.68
C PRO A 56 7.60 -25.73 -1.70
N ASN A 57 6.56 -26.40 -2.20
CA ASN A 57 5.62 -27.14 -1.35
C ASN A 57 6.30 -28.36 -0.68
N ILE A 58 7.22 -29.02 -1.38
CA ILE A 58 7.94 -30.21 -0.92
C ILE A 58 9.39 -29.83 -0.55
N LYS A 59 9.90 -30.32 0.57
CA LYS A 59 11.27 -30.04 1.09
C LYS A 59 11.58 -28.55 1.32
N GLY A 60 10.56 -27.69 1.41
CA GLY A 60 10.75 -26.26 1.63
C GLY A 60 10.94 -25.86 3.09
N PRO A 61 11.11 -24.55 3.37
CA PRO A 61 11.28 -24.02 4.72
C PRO A 61 10.10 -24.35 5.65
N ARG A 62 10.34 -24.39 6.97
CA ARG A 62 9.26 -24.56 7.98
C ARG A 62 8.23 -23.43 7.88
N ALA A 63 6.98 -23.72 8.25
CA ALA A 63 5.85 -22.78 8.19
C ALA A 63 6.13 -21.43 8.88
N SER A 64 6.90 -21.41 9.99
CA SER A 64 7.31 -20.19 10.67
C SER A 64 8.11 -19.24 9.77
N LYS A 65 9.13 -19.76 9.06
CA LYS A 65 9.95 -18.98 8.12
C LYS A 65 9.12 -18.49 6.93
N ARG A 66 8.20 -19.32 6.43
CA ARG A 66 7.29 -18.95 5.34
C ARG A 66 6.40 -17.77 5.73
N ARG A 67 5.82 -17.81 6.94
CA ARG A 67 4.97 -16.75 7.47
C ARG A 67 5.73 -15.43 7.60
N VAL A 68 6.99 -15.45 8.06
CA VAL A 68 7.83 -14.25 8.15
C VAL A 68 8.07 -13.63 6.77
N MET A 69 8.40 -14.43 5.75
CA MET A 69 8.60 -13.92 4.39
C MET A 69 7.31 -13.34 3.80
N CYS A 70 6.18 -14.02 3.97
CA CYS A 70 4.89 -13.50 3.51
C CYS A 70 4.48 -12.21 4.23
N ASN A 71 4.70 -12.12 5.55
CA ASN A 71 4.45 -10.89 6.31
C ASN A 71 5.33 -9.72 5.84
N ALA A 72 6.61 -9.95 5.55
CA ALA A 72 7.52 -8.93 5.03
C ALA A 72 7.03 -8.38 3.67
N ILE A 73 6.59 -9.28 2.80
CA ILE A 73 6.02 -8.90 1.50
C ILE A 73 4.70 -8.16 1.66
N GLN A 74 3.83 -8.63 2.55
CA GLN A 74 2.58 -7.94 2.87
C GLN A 74 2.86 -6.54 3.42
N ALA A 75 3.90 -6.35 4.24
CA ALA A 75 4.30 -5.03 4.72
C ALA A 75 4.78 -4.12 3.58
N ASN A 76 5.59 -4.63 2.64
CA ASN A 76 6.04 -3.89 1.45
C ASN A 76 4.87 -3.43 0.59
N VAL A 77 3.91 -4.31 0.35
CA VAL A 77 2.67 -4.00 -0.36
C VAL A 77 1.91 -2.88 0.35
N MET A 78 1.73 -3.04 1.65
CA MET A 78 0.96 -2.12 2.48
C MET A 78 1.63 -0.76 2.60
N TYR A 79 2.94 -0.65 2.38
CA TYR A 79 3.66 0.62 2.37
C TYR A 79 3.06 1.61 1.37
N GLY A 80 2.68 1.14 0.19
CA GLY A 80 2.03 1.94 -0.83
C GLY A 80 0.51 2.08 -0.66
N ALA A 81 -0.08 1.50 0.39
CA ALA A 81 -1.54 1.37 0.54
C ALA A 81 -2.28 2.69 0.34
N GLU A 82 -1.74 3.79 0.84
CA GLU A 82 -2.35 5.12 0.71
C GLU A 82 -2.49 5.58 -0.75
N ILE A 83 -1.57 5.16 -1.61
CA ILE A 83 -1.53 5.55 -3.03
C ILE A 83 -2.63 4.79 -3.80
N TRP A 84 -2.81 3.51 -3.50
CA TRP A 84 -3.72 2.63 -4.25
C TRP A 84 -5.05 2.32 -3.54
N VAL A 85 -5.29 2.80 -2.31
CA VAL A 85 -6.56 2.58 -1.58
C VAL A 85 -7.78 3.04 -2.37
N GLY A 86 -7.65 4.10 -3.17
CA GLY A 86 -8.71 4.58 -4.06
C GLY A 86 -9.10 3.56 -5.13
N ALA A 87 -8.14 2.78 -5.64
CA ALA A 87 -8.36 1.77 -6.69
C ALA A 87 -9.06 0.52 -6.15
N ILE A 88 -8.90 0.20 -4.86
CA ILE A 88 -9.51 -0.97 -4.20
C ILE A 88 -11.05 -0.90 -4.23
N LYS A 89 -11.65 0.29 -4.38
CA LYS A 89 -13.11 0.43 -4.44
C LYS A 89 -13.72 -0.35 -5.61
N THR A 90 -12.95 -0.59 -6.67
CA THR A 90 -13.37 -1.37 -7.84
C THR A 90 -13.30 -2.87 -7.57
N ARG A 91 -14.37 -3.62 -7.92
CA ARG A 91 -14.45 -5.08 -7.73
C ARG A 91 -13.24 -5.84 -8.30
N MET A 92 -12.83 -5.50 -9.52
CA MET A 92 -11.67 -6.13 -10.19
C MET A 92 -10.36 -5.99 -9.40
N CYS A 93 -10.16 -4.84 -8.74
CA CYS A 93 -8.97 -4.61 -7.92
C CYS A 93 -9.00 -5.47 -6.65
N LYS A 94 -10.17 -5.63 -6.04
CA LYS A 94 -10.34 -6.51 -4.86
C LYS A 94 -10.04 -7.97 -5.22
N GLU A 95 -10.65 -8.49 -6.29
CA GLU A 95 -10.46 -9.87 -6.74
C GLU A 95 -8.99 -10.16 -7.08
N MET A 96 -8.29 -9.21 -7.68
CA MET A 96 -6.87 -9.35 -8.01
C MET A 96 -5.97 -9.38 -6.78
N LEU A 97 -6.23 -8.51 -5.79
CA LEU A 97 -5.51 -8.51 -4.51
C LEU A 97 -5.76 -9.80 -3.74
N SER A 98 -7.02 -10.24 -3.72
CA SER A 98 -7.48 -11.50 -3.15
C SER A 98 -6.76 -12.70 -3.76
N SER A 99 -6.74 -12.81 -5.09
CA SER A 99 -6.03 -13.88 -5.81
C SER A 99 -4.53 -13.88 -5.51
N THR A 100 -3.92 -12.71 -5.45
CA THR A 100 -2.50 -12.58 -5.09
C THR A 100 -2.24 -13.03 -3.66
N GLN A 101 -3.06 -12.57 -2.72
CA GLN A 101 -2.96 -12.96 -1.32
C GLN A 101 -3.19 -14.46 -1.12
N TRP A 102 -4.11 -15.02 -1.89
CA TRP A 102 -4.36 -16.46 -1.93
C TRP A 102 -3.11 -17.22 -2.35
N GLN A 103 -2.43 -16.80 -3.43
CA GLN A 103 -1.17 -17.41 -3.87
C GLN A 103 -0.10 -17.35 -2.78
N MET A 104 0.02 -16.24 -2.04
CA MET A 104 0.95 -16.14 -0.91
C MET A 104 0.56 -17.08 0.23
N ALA A 105 -0.72 -17.12 0.60
CA ALA A 105 -1.23 -17.97 1.67
C ALA A 105 -1.08 -19.47 1.35
N LEU A 106 -1.20 -19.86 0.07
CA LEU A 106 -0.93 -21.23 -0.37
C LEU A 106 0.49 -21.64 -0.04
N ARG A 107 1.46 -20.72 -0.25
CA ARG A 107 2.87 -20.99 0.06
C ARG A 107 3.09 -21.11 1.55
N VAL A 108 2.46 -20.26 2.38
CA VAL A 108 2.55 -20.35 3.86
C VAL A 108 2.06 -21.70 4.35
N CYS A 109 0.88 -22.13 3.90
CA CYS A 109 0.26 -23.39 4.32
C CYS A 109 0.85 -24.62 3.63
N SER A 110 1.67 -24.44 2.59
CA SER A 110 2.11 -25.53 1.69
C SER A 110 0.93 -26.30 1.09
N ALA A 111 -0.21 -25.63 0.91
CA ALA A 111 -1.47 -26.23 0.48
C ALA A 111 -1.54 -26.38 -1.05
N TYR A 112 -2.38 -27.30 -1.50
CA TYR A 112 -2.71 -27.47 -2.93
C TYR A 112 -3.78 -26.46 -3.37
N CYS A 113 -3.89 -26.24 -4.69
CA CYS A 113 -4.67 -25.15 -5.31
C CYS A 113 -6.21 -25.25 -5.19
N THR A 114 -6.76 -26.19 -4.43
CA THR A 114 -8.21 -26.43 -4.28
C THR A 114 -8.84 -25.76 -3.06
N VAL A 115 -8.04 -25.13 -2.19
CA VAL A 115 -8.53 -24.56 -0.93
C VAL A 115 -9.19 -23.19 -1.17
N SER A 116 -10.40 -23.01 -0.61
CA SER A 116 -11.10 -21.72 -0.60
C SER A 116 -10.23 -20.60 -0.03
N GLU A 117 -10.27 -19.42 -0.64
CA GLU A 117 -9.44 -18.28 -0.26
C GLU A 117 -9.59 -17.88 1.21
N LYS A 118 -10.84 -17.77 1.68
CA LYS A 118 -11.15 -17.36 3.04
C LYS A 118 -10.64 -18.36 4.07
N ALA A 119 -10.85 -19.66 3.80
CA ALA A 119 -10.37 -20.73 4.68
C ALA A 119 -8.84 -20.71 4.77
N LEU A 120 -8.15 -20.50 3.64
CA LEU A 120 -6.70 -20.46 3.59
C LEU A 120 -6.12 -19.25 4.35
N GLN A 121 -6.75 -18.08 4.27
CA GLN A 121 -6.37 -16.91 5.05
C GLN A 121 -6.43 -17.19 6.56
N VAL A 122 -7.49 -17.87 7.01
CA VAL A 122 -7.64 -18.28 8.42
C VAL A 122 -6.54 -19.25 8.84
N VAL A 123 -6.29 -20.31 8.05
CA VAL A 123 -5.24 -21.30 8.35
C VAL A 123 -3.84 -20.67 8.31
N ALA A 124 -3.60 -19.75 7.37
CA ALA A 124 -2.33 -19.03 7.27
C ALA A 124 -2.14 -18.03 8.43
N GLY A 125 -3.22 -17.61 9.08
CA GLY A 125 -3.22 -16.52 10.07
C GLY A 125 -2.97 -15.17 9.41
N GLN A 126 -3.51 -14.94 8.22
CA GLN A 126 -3.28 -13.73 7.41
C GLN A 126 -4.59 -12.95 7.29
N ILE A 127 -4.56 -11.67 7.65
CA ILE A 127 -5.72 -10.76 7.47
C ILE A 127 -5.78 -10.33 6.01
N ALA A 128 -6.99 -10.30 5.43
CA ALA A 128 -7.21 -9.85 4.06
C ALA A 128 -6.65 -8.43 3.83
N ILE A 129 -5.86 -8.23 2.77
CA ILE A 129 -5.19 -6.96 2.46
C ILE A 129 -6.20 -5.81 2.34
N HIS A 130 -7.36 -6.07 1.74
CA HIS A 130 -8.44 -5.10 1.65
C HIS A 130 -8.87 -4.56 3.03
N LEU A 131 -8.98 -5.42 4.06
CA LEU A 131 -9.36 -4.98 5.40
C LEU A 131 -8.26 -4.10 6.03
N LEU A 132 -7.00 -4.53 5.92
CA LEU A 132 -5.86 -3.75 6.40
C LEU A 132 -5.74 -2.38 5.72
N THR A 133 -6.09 -2.30 4.44
CA THR A 133 -6.05 -1.02 3.71
C THR A 133 -7.13 -0.05 4.17
N LEU A 134 -8.33 -0.55 4.48
CA LEU A 134 -9.41 0.26 5.04
C LEU A 134 -9.05 0.76 6.44
N GLU A 135 -8.47 -0.10 7.27
CA GLU A 135 -7.97 0.28 8.58
C GLU A 135 -6.95 1.41 8.49
N ARG A 136 -5.93 1.27 7.62
CA ARG A 136 -4.94 2.33 7.38
C ARG A 136 -5.57 3.62 6.87
N GLU A 137 -6.55 3.54 5.98
CA GLU A 137 -7.25 4.71 5.46
C GLU A 137 -7.95 5.49 6.60
N ASN A 138 -8.60 4.77 7.51
CA ASN A 138 -9.29 5.37 8.65
C ASN A 138 -8.31 6.04 9.61
N ILE A 139 -7.22 5.35 9.99
CA ILE A 139 -6.16 5.92 10.84
C ILE A 139 -5.59 7.19 10.20
N GLN A 140 -5.36 7.18 8.88
CA GLN A 140 -4.81 8.33 8.18
C GLN A 140 -5.79 9.51 8.10
N LYS A 141 -7.09 9.24 7.92
CA LYS A 141 -8.15 10.27 7.98
C LYS A 141 -8.22 10.91 9.36
N GLU A 142 -8.10 10.12 10.41
CA GLU A 142 -8.13 10.61 11.80
C GLU A 142 -6.90 11.47 12.13
N LYS A 143 -5.70 10.98 11.80
CA LYS A 143 -4.45 11.76 11.92
C LYS A 143 -4.54 13.10 11.19
N ARG A 144 -5.09 13.09 9.96
CA ARG A 144 -5.26 14.30 9.15
C ARG A 144 -6.24 15.30 9.78
N ARG A 145 -7.32 14.81 10.41
CA ARG A 145 -8.28 15.64 11.14
C ARG A 145 -7.62 16.28 12.37
N SER A 146 -7.00 15.47 13.21
CA SER A 146 -6.25 15.93 14.39
C SER A 146 -5.17 16.96 14.04
N TRP A 147 -4.44 16.75 12.94
CA TRP A 147 -3.46 17.72 12.44
C TRP A 147 -4.10 19.06 12.06
N ARG A 148 -5.25 19.01 11.38
CA ARG A 148 -6.01 20.21 10.99
C ARG A 148 -6.50 20.99 12.22
N ASP A 149 -7.11 20.29 13.17
CA ASP A 149 -7.62 20.88 14.41
C ASP A 149 -6.48 21.53 15.21
N ASN A 150 -5.32 20.88 15.29
CA ASN A 150 -4.13 21.44 15.93
C ASN A 150 -3.60 22.71 15.24
N ILE A 151 -3.64 22.78 13.90
CA ILE A 151 -3.24 23.98 13.16
C ILE A 151 -4.21 25.13 13.48
N GLU A 152 -5.52 24.86 13.49
CA GLU A 152 -6.53 25.88 13.82
C GLU A 152 -6.37 26.41 15.25
N ILE A 153 -6.14 25.53 16.21
CA ILE A 153 -5.90 25.91 17.62
C ILE A 153 -4.63 26.76 17.74
N ARG A 154 -3.54 26.37 17.06
CA ARG A 154 -2.29 27.14 17.04
C ARG A 154 -2.48 28.51 16.38
N GLY A 155 -3.23 28.57 15.28
CA GLY A 155 -3.57 29.81 14.59
C GLY A 155 -4.37 30.78 15.47
N LYS A 156 -5.40 30.29 16.17
CA LYS A 156 -6.18 31.10 17.13
C LYS A 156 -5.31 31.64 18.26
N LYS A 157 -4.51 30.79 18.90
CA LYS A 157 -3.59 31.21 19.97
C LYS A 157 -2.56 32.24 19.50
N ALA A 158 -2.07 32.11 18.26
CA ALA A 158 -1.16 33.10 17.70
C ALA A 158 -1.90 34.44 17.49
N ASN A 159 -3.09 34.42 16.91
CA ASN A 159 -3.90 35.61 16.69
C ASN A 159 -4.25 36.33 18.00
N ASP A 160 -4.66 35.60 19.05
CA ASP A 160 -4.96 36.15 20.36
C ASP A 160 -3.74 36.86 20.98
N LYS A 161 -2.52 36.30 20.80
CA LYS A 161 -1.27 36.96 21.22
C LYS A 161 -0.96 38.21 20.41
N TYR A 162 -1.18 38.20 19.10
CA TYR A 162 -0.98 39.40 18.26
C TYR A 162 -1.96 40.52 18.64
N MET A 163 -3.21 40.18 18.95
CA MET A 163 -4.20 41.17 19.40
C MET A 163 -3.85 41.73 20.79
N ALA A 164 -3.37 40.90 21.72
CA ALA A 164 -2.95 41.35 23.05
C ALA A 164 -1.76 42.33 23.01
N ASN A 165 -0.77 42.11 22.14
CA ASN A 165 0.40 42.99 22.00
C ASN A 165 0.12 44.30 21.23
N ARG A 166 -1.06 44.46 20.62
CA ARG A 166 -1.39 45.65 19.81
C ARG A 166 -2.13 46.73 20.61
N VAL A 167 -2.66 46.37 21.79
CA VAL A 167 -3.47 47.24 22.66
C VAL A 167 -2.62 47.87 23.78
N THR A 168 -1.40 47.39 23.97
CA THR A 168 -0.35 47.99 24.81
C THR A 168 0.57 48.87 23.97
#